data_AF-A0A8K0NSQ4-F1
#
_entry.id   AF-A0A8K0NSQ4-F1
#
_cell.length_a   1.000
_cell.length_b   1.000
_cell.length_c   1.000
_cell.angle_alpha   90.00
_cell.angle_beta   90.00
_cell.angle_gamma   90.00
#
_symmetry.space_group_name_H-M   'P 1'
#
loop_
_entity.id
_entity.type
_entity.pdbx_description
1 polymer ?
#
loop_
_entity_poly.entity_id
_entity_poly.type
_entity_poly.pdbx_seq_one_letter_code
_entity_poly.pdbx_strand_id
1 'polypeptide(L)'
;MSSLENISSEAIQCLVFADSYTKKSEPITSPTLWVGTSLGSVLTIMINIPPPGEPRVTQPVIVSPCGTIFRLKGGILAMSFLDCNGALIPYSYESWKDEHKETRIKTPTKPSNANSRTSPSSTPTQGQSSGSAGSGSSGSWGGPQGTQGQSQDGSSGDRQFVVLVSEKQARVYALPSHSCVYRQQLAEMPFVVKAEVVSLRDSVCLVSYVSNGHLAAYSLPSLRPLIDVEFLPLADLSFQTTKQGIVDPMLSIWGQQMFVNEDTD
;
A
#
# COMPACT_ATOMS: atom_id res chain seq x y z
N MET A 1 -30.13 -27.94 13.44
CA MET A 1 -28.73 -27.48 13.41
C MET A 1 -28.76 -26.00 13.73
N SER A 2 -28.19 -25.64 14.87
CA SER A 2 -28.28 -24.28 15.43
C SER A 2 -27.23 -23.40 14.75
N SER A 3 -27.54 -22.12 14.50
CA SER A 3 -26.63 -21.13 13.90
C SER A 3 -25.32 -20.92 14.69
N LEU A 4 -25.24 -21.48 15.90
CA LEU A 4 -24.06 -21.50 16.76
C LEU A 4 -23.05 -22.60 16.43
N GLU A 5 -23.41 -23.63 15.65
CA GLU A 5 -22.52 -24.78 15.39
C GLU A 5 -21.59 -24.58 14.17
N ASN A 6 -21.61 -23.41 13.54
CA ASN A 6 -20.82 -23.11 12.34
C ASN A 6 -20.01 -21.82 12.44
N ILE A 7 -19.52 -21.48 13.64
CA ILE A 7 -18.46 -20.48 13.77
C ILE A 7 -17.17 -21.18 13.35
N SER A 8 -16.93 -21.29 12.04
CA SER A 8 -15.57 -21.51 11.56
C SER A 8 -14.70 -20.41 12.17
N SER A 9 -13.68 -20.77 12.95
CA SER A 9 -12.73 -19.82 13.52
C SER A 9 -11.94 -19.17 12.38
N GLU A 10 -12.51 -18.13 11.77
CA GLU A 10 -11.84 -17.33 10.75
C GLU A 10 -10.85 -16.43 11.47
N ALA A 11 -9.56 -16.71 11.27
CA ALA A 11 -8.48 -15.94 11.90
C ALA A 11 -8.18 -14.70 11.07
N ILE A 12 -7.82 -13.60 11.74
CA ILE A 12 -7.26 -12.42 11.10
C ILE A 12 -5.78 -12.69 10.82
N GLN A 13 -5.38 -12.57 9.56
CA GLN A 13 -4.00 -12.84 9.11
C GLN A 13 -3.19 -11.56 8.91
N CYS A 14 -3.84 -10.48 8.45
CA CYS A 14 -3.16 -9.22 8.21
C CYS A 14 -4.09 -8.02 8.32
N LEU A 15 -3.52 -6.89 8.74
CA LEU A 15 -4.20 -5.62 8.96
C LEU A 15 -3.42 -4.53 8.24
N VAL A 16 -4.11 -3.67 7.48
CA VAL A 16 -3.51 -2.51 6.83
C VAL A 16 -4.36 -1.27 7.05
N PHE A 17 -3.75 -0.22 7.60
CA PHE A 17 -4.32 1.12 7.57
C PHE A 17 -3.93 1.83 6.28
N ALA A 18 -4.90 2.49 5.65
CA ALA A 18 -4.68 3.27 4.44
C ALA A 18 -5.74 4.37 4.30
N ASP A 19 -5.37 5.47 3.66
CA ASP A 19 -6.34 6.37 3.06
C ASP A 19 -6.78 5.76 1.72
N SER A 20 -8.03 5.31 1.64
CA SER A 20 -8.52 4.59 0.46
C SER A 20 -9.92 5.00 0.06
N TYR A 21 -10.25 4.78 -1.21
CA TYR A 21 -11.62 4.96 -1.70
C TYR A 21 -12.48 3.79 -1.25
N THR A 22 -13.59 4.09 -0.59
CA THR A 22 -14.50 3.09 -0.01
C THR A 22 -15.81 2.95 -0.79
N LYS A 23 -16.11 3.95 -1.63
CA LYS A 23 -17.34 4.03 -2.40
C LYS A 23 -17.01 4.26 -3.87
N LYS A 24 -17.73 3.58 -4.76
CA LYS A 24 -17.45 3.55 -6.20
C LYS A 24 -17.53 4.89 -6.92
N SER A 25 -18.23 5.87 -6.36
CA SER A 25 -18.53 7.14 -7.03
C SER A 25 -18.04 8.38 -6.27
N GLU A 26 -17.39 8.23 -5.12
CA GLU A 26 -16.86 9.36 -4.36
C GLU A 26 -15.38 9.56 -4.68
N PRO A 27 -14.95 10.75 -5.12
CA PRO A 27 -13.55 11.02 -5.46
C PRO A 27 -12.72 11.35 -4.21
N ILE A 28 -13.15 10.92 -3.02
CA ILE A 28 -12.54 11.23 -1.74
C ILE A 28 -12.09 9.94 -1.08
N THR A 29 -10.84 9.91 -0.65
CA THR A 29 -10.31 8.86 0.22
C THR A 29 -10.69 9.12 1.66
N SER A 30 -10.92 8.05 2.41
CA SER A 30 -11.13 8.11 3.86
C SER A 30 -10.09 7.24 4.57
N PRO A 31 -9.77 7.53 5.84
CA PRO A 31 -9.01 6.60 6.66
C PRO A 31 -9.75 5.27 6.77
N THR A 32 -9.04 4.18 6.50
CA THR A 32 -9.62 2.83 6.49
C THR A 32 -8.70 1.81 7.16
N LEU A 33 -9.32 0.78 7.73
CA LEU A 33 -8.68 -0.47 8.13
C LEU A 33 -9.14 -1.59 7.20
N TRP A 34 -8.17 -2.25 6.58
CA TRP A 34 -8.37 -3.44 5.75
C TRP A 34 -7.96 -4.68 6.54
N VAL A 35 -8.87 -5.66 6.62
CA VAL A 35 -8.71 -6.87 7.43
C VAL A 35 -8.70 -8.08 6.50
N GLY A 36 -7.55 -8.72 6.35
CA GLY A 36 -7.39 -9.96 5.60
C GLY A 36 -7.50 -11.19 6.50
N THR A 37 -8.21 -12.22 6.06
CA THR A 37 -8.53 -13.40 6.87
C THR A 37 -7.89 -14.69 6.36
N SER A 38 -7.88 -15.73 7.21
CA SER A 38 -7.39 -17.07 6.88
C SER A 38 -8.25 -17.79 5.83
N LEU A 39 -9.49 -17.34 5.59
CA LEU A 39 -10.37 -17.90 4.56
C LEU A 39 -10.34 -17.12 3.24
N GLY A 40 -9.47 -16.12 3.12
CA GLY A 40 -9.29 -15.36 1.88
C GLY A 40 -10.26 -14.19 1.71
N SER A 41 -10.95 -13.79 2.77
CA SER A 41 -11.79 -12.58 2.76
C SER A 41 -10.93 -11.35 3.09
N VAL A 42 -11.27 -10.22 2.47
CA VAL A 42 -10.77 -8.90 2.89
C VAL A 42 -11.96 -8.00 3.16
N LEU A 43 -12.04 -7.53 4.40
CA LEU A 43 -13.08 -6.62 4.90
C LEU A 43 -12.50 -5.21 4.96
N THR A 44 -13.28 -4.21 4.56
CA THR A 44 -12.89 -2.80 4.66
C THR A 44 -13.75 -2.09 5.69
N ILE A 45 -13.11 -1.44 6.65
CA ILE A 45 -13.73 -0.64 7.70
C ILE A 45 -13.29 0.81 7.51
N MET A 46 -14.24 1.72 7.33
CA MET A 46 -13.99 3.16 7.32
C MET A 46 -13.88 3.67 8.75
N ILE A 47 -12.92 4.56 8.99
CA ILE A 47 -12.64 5.19 10.27
C ILE A 47 -12.92 6.68 10.14
N ASN A 48 -13.90 7.17 10.90
CA ASN A 48 -14.22 8.58 11.01
C ASN A 48 -13.50 9.16 12.22
N ILE A 49 -12.43 9.90 11.96
CA ILE A 49 -11.61 10.58 12.97
C ILE A 49 -12.20 11.97 13.21
N PRO A 50 -12.55 12.35 14.46
CA PRO A 50 -13.01 13.69 14.74
C PRO A 50 -12.00 14.77 14.30
N PRO A 51 -12.47 15.95 13.86
CA PRO A 51 -11.60 17.05 13.47
C PRO A 51 -10.59 17.43 14.56
N PRO A 52 -9.41 17.97 14.21
CA PRO A 52 -8.44 18.46 15.19
C PRO A 52 -9.06 19.50 16.14
N GLY A 53 -8.52 19.57 17.37
CA GLY A 53 -9.00 20.47 18.43
C GLY A 53 -9.81 19.72 19.49
N GLU A 54 -10.73 20.44 20.15
CA GLU A 54 -11.58 19.90 21.22
C GLU A 54 -12.41 18.67 20.82
N PRO A 55 -12.97 18.56 19.59
CA PRO A 55 -13.72 17.36 19.17
C PRO A 55 -12.88 16.08 19.22
N ARG A 56 -11.57 16.15 18.92
CA ARG A 56 -10.67 14.98 18.96
C ARG A 56 -10.45 14.43 20.37
N VAL A 57 -10.61 15.29 21.38
CA VAL A 57 -10.44 14.90 22.79
C VAL A 57 -11.76 14.41 23.40
N THR A 58 -12.88 14.92 22.90
CA THR A 58 -14.20 14.70 23.50
C THR A 58 -15.06 13.67 22.77
N GLN A 59 -14.86 13.49 21.47
CA GLN A 59 -15.66 12.57 20.65
C GLN A 59 -14.90 11.27 20.36
N PRO A 60 -15.59 10.12 20.38
CA PRO A 60 -14.97 8.85 20.03
C PRO A 60 -14.72 8.76 18.51
N VAL A 61 -13.72 7.98 18.14
CA VAL A 61 -13.55 7.54 16.75
C VAL A 61 -14.70 6.60 16.39
N ILE A 62 -15.37 6.85 15.27
CA ILE A 62 -16.49 6.04 14.79
C ILE A 62 -16.01 5.16 13.65
N VAL A 63 -16.29 3.86 13.72
CA VAL A 63 -15.98 2.90 12.66
C VAL A 63 -17.25 2.44 11.94
N SER A 64 -17.15 2.24 10.63
CA SER A 64 -18.28 1.78 9.81
C SER A 64 -17.81 0.80 8.73
N PRO A 65 -18.35 -0.43 8.64
CA PRO A 65 -18.02 -1.36 7.57
C PRO A 65 -18.45 -0.82 6.20
N CYS A 66 -17.58 -0.91 5.19
CA CYS A 66 -17.83 -0.34 3.86
C CYS A 66 -18.73 -1.22 2.97
N GLY A 67 -19.19 -2.38 3.46
CA GLY A 67 -20.03 -3.35 2.72
C GLY A 67 -19.32 -4.09 1.58
N THR A 68 -18.24 -3.55 1.03
CA THR A 68 -17.38 -4.23 0.05
C THR A 68 -16.57 -5.32 0.74
N ILE A 69 -16.59 -6.53 0.17
CA ILE A 69 -15.77 -7.67 0.62
C ILE A 69 -15.04 -8.24 -0.61
N PHE A 70 -13.72 -8.29 -0.55
CA PHE A 70 -12.92 -8.97 -1.56
C PHE A 70 -12.71 -10.43 -1.17
N ARG A 71 -12.72 -11.32 -2.16
CA ARG A 71 -12.55 -12.76 -1.93
C ARG A 71 -11.47 -13.36 -2.82
N LEU A 72 -10.50 -14.00 -2.19
CA LEU A 72 -9.41 -14.73 -2.81
C LEU A 72 -9.41 -16.20 -2.37
N LYS A 73 -8.75 -17.08 -3.13
CA LYS A 73 -8.53 -18.47 -2.76
C LYS A 73 -7.36 -18.56 -1.77
N GLY A 74 -7.54 -19.24 -0.64
CA GLY A 74 -6.53 -19.35 0.42
C GLY A 74 -6.43 -18.09 1.28
N GLY A 75 -5.75 -18.21 2.43
CA GLY A 75 -5.61 -17.12 3.40
C GLY A 75 -4.89 -15.90 2.83
N ILE A 76 -5.28 -14.70 3.26
CA ILE A 76 -4.62 -13.45 2.84
C ILE A 76 -3.28 -13.31 3.56
N LEU A 77 -2.21 -13.08 2.80
CA LEU A 77 -0.84 -12.97 3.30
C LEU A 77 -0.31 -11.54 3.29
N ALA A 78 -0.69 -10.75 2.28
CA ALA A 78 -0.21 -9.38 2.15
C ALA A 78 -1.26 -8.50 1.46
N MET A 79 -1.29 -7.23 1.84
CA MET A 79 -2.08 -6.18 1.23
C MET A 79 -1.22 -4.94 1.07
N SER A 80 -1.35 -4.23 -0.04
CA SER A 80 -0.58 -3.01 -0.28
C SER A 80 -1.34 -2.06 -1.21
N PHE A 81 -1.06 -0.76 -1.10
CA PHE A 81 -1.71 0.29 -1.87
C PHE A 81 -0.70 0.96 -2.79
N LEU A 82 -1.14 1.20 -4.03
CA LEU A 82 -0.38 1.93 -5.02
C LEU A 82 -1.17 3.15 -5.47
N ASP A 83 -0.49 4.24 -5.80
CA ASP A 83 -1.12 5.41 -6.42
C ASP A 83 -1.48 5.14 -7.90
N CYS A 84 -2.06 6.13 -8.58
CA CYS A 84 -2.42 6.02 -10.00
C CYS A 84 -1.21 5.81 -10.94
N ASN A 85 0.00 6.11 -10.49
CA ASN A 85 1.23 5.89 -11.25
C ASN A 85 1.84 4.50 -10.97
N GLY A 86 1.24 3.72 -10.06
CA GLY A 86 1.77 2.43 -9.63
C GLY A 86 2.88 2.52 -8.59
N ALA A 87 3.12 3.69 -8.00
CA ALA A 87 4.08 3.87 -6.91
C ALA A 87 3.48 3.38 -5.58
N LEU A 88 4.33 2.84 -4.72
CA LEU A 88 3.93 2.34 -3.40
C LEU A 88 3.49 3.50 -2.51
N ILE A 89 2.25 3.44 -2.00
CA ILE A 89 1.79 4.39 -0.98
C ILE A 89 2.40 3.93 0.35
N PRO A 90 3.27 4.74 0.98
CA PRO A 90 3.88 4.37 2.25
C PRO A 90 2.83 4.30 3.36
N TYR A 91 3.08 3.47 4.36
CA TYR A 91 2.28 3.50 5.58
C TYR A 91 2.32 4.89 6.20
N SER A 92 1.19 5.35 6.70
CA SER A 92 1.14 6.58 7.48
C SER A 92 1.81 6.34 8.84
N TYR A 93 2.92 7.03 9.09
CA TYR A 93 3.60 7.00 10.38
C TYR A 93 4.10 8.39 10.75
N GLU A 94 4.20 8.65 12.05
CA GLU A 94 4.98 9.79 12.55
C GLU A 94 6.42 9.32 12.77
N SER A 95 7.38 10.09 12.26
CA SER A 95 8.79 9.80 12.54
C SER A 95 9.03 10.04 14.02
N TRP A 96 9.61 9.04 14.70
CA TRP A 96 9.97 9.18 16.11
C TRP A 96 10.87 10.40 16.32
N LYS A 97 10.53 11.23 17.31
CA LYS A 97 11.31 12.41 17.71
C LYS A 97 11.74 12.24 19.15
N ASP A 98 13.01 12.53 19.41
CA ASP A 98 13.56 12.64 20.76
C ASP A 98 13.22 14.03 21.33
N GLU A 99 12.23 14.10 22.23
CA GLU A 99 11.81 15.35 22.86
C GLU A 99 12.96 16.08 23.59
N HIS A 100 14.00 15.35 24.04
CA HIS A 100 15.11 15.93 24.77
C HIS A 100 16.19 16.60 23.90
N LYS A 101 16.10 16.49 22.57
CA LYS A 101 17.09 17.11 21.67
C LYS A 101 16.77 18.55 21.29
N GLU A 102 15.50 18.95 21.28
CA GLU A 102 15.09 20.31 20.88
C GLU A 102 15.44 21.40 21.91
N THR A 103 15.68 21.04 23.17
CA THR A 103 16.03 22.01 24.22
C THR A 103 17.51 22.45 24.20
N ARG A 104 18.37 21.85 23.37
CA ARG A 104 19.84 22.12 23.36
C ARG A 104 20.39 22.82 22.12
N ILE A 105 19.55 23.47 21.31
CA ILE A 105 20.03 24.34 20.23
C ILE A 105 19.42 25.75 20.36
N LYS A 106 19.78 26.43 21.45
CA LYS A 106 19.79 27.89 21.52
C LYS A 106 21.16 28.34 22.00
N THR A 107 22.16 28.21 21.14
CA THR A 107 23.46 28.86 21.33
C THR A 107 23.67 29.82 20.16
N PRO A 108 23.78 31.14 20.38
CA PRO A 108 23.96 32.10 19.31
C PRO A 108 25.44 32.17 18.91
N THR A 109 25.84 31.48 17.85
CA THR A 109 27.11 31.74 17.16
C THR A 109 26.94 31.68 15.63
N LYS A 110 27.56 32.67 14.99
CA LYS A 110 27.51 33.06 13.57
C LYS A 110 27.96 31.97 12.57
N PRO A 111 27.67 32.14 11.26
CA PRO A 111 27.57 31.05 10.30
C PRO A 111 28.92 30.69 9.68
N SER A 112 29.11 29.40 9.35
CA SER A 112 30.11 28.95 8.38
C SER A 112 29.44 28.12 7.29
N ASN A 113 29.52 28.66 6.07
CA ASN A 113 29.24 27.96 4.83
C ASN A 113 30.28 26.84 4.60
N ALA A 114 29.83 25.64 4.24
CA ALA A 114 30.56 24.76 3.34
C ALA A 114 29.56 24.00 2.44
N ASN A 115 29.54 24.44 1.19
CA ASN A 115 28.82 23.95 0.02
C ASN A 115 29.02 22.46 -0.29
N SER A 116 28.00 21.80 -0.83
CA SER A 116 27.95 21.42 -2.27
C SER A 116 26.58 20.78 -2.57
N ARG A 117 25.67 21.50 -3.26
CA ARG A 117 25.54 21.68 -4.72
C ARG A 117 24.68 20.58 -5.36
N THR A 118 23.40 20.84 -5.58
CA THR A 118 22.74 21.51 -6.74
C THR A 118 22.25 20.49 -7.77
N SER A 119 20.92 20.44 -7.90
CA SER A 119 20.17 19.85 -9.00
C SER A 119 20.61 20.43 -10.35
N PRO A 120 20.78 19.62 -11.42
CA PRO A 120 20.93 20.15 -12.76
C PRO A 120 19.55 20.34 -13.42
N SER A 121 19.22 21.57 -13.75
CA SER A 121 18.22 21.93 -14.76
C SER A 121 18.81 21.73 -16.16
N SER A 122 18.12 21.00 -17.02
CA SER A 122 18.52 20.72 -18.40
C SER A 122 17.81 21.65 -19.40
N THR A 123 18.54 22.57 -20.02
CA THR A 123 18.54 22.89 -21.47
C THR A 123 19.50 24.08 -21.73
N PRO A 124 20.37 24.04 -22.77
CA PRO A 124 19.97 24.59 -24.08
C PRO A 124 20.71 24.06 -25.34
N THR A 125 20.03 24.07 -26.50
CA THR A 125 20.56 24.18 -27.89
C THR A 125 19.33 24.27 -28.82
N GLN A 126 19.17 25.07 -29.89
CA GLN A 126 19.96 25.68 -30.99
C GLN A 126 19.16 26.95 -31.45
N GLY A 127 19.70 28.02 -32.05
CA GLY A 127 20.21 28.10 -33.43
C GLY A 127 19.35 29.04 -34.32
N GLN A 128 19.87 30.26 -34.54
CA GLN A 128 19.72 31.23 -35.67
C GLN A 128 18.49 31.17 -36.63
N SER A 129 17.82 32.31 -36.83
CA SER A 129 17.82 33.07 -38.12
C SER A 129 16.86 34.28 -38.12
N SER A 130 17.30 35.30 -38.85
CA SER A 130 16.65 36.58 -39.17
C SER A 130 15.72 36.48 -40.38
N GLY A 131 14.62 37.23 -40.40
CA GLY A 131 13.81 37.41 -41.62
C GLY A 131 12.51 38.20 -41.41
N SER A 132 12.31 39.20 -42.25
CA SER A 132 11.40 40.34 -42.15
C SER A 132 9.98 40.11 -42.71
N ALA A 133 9.04 40.93 -42.21
CA ALA A 133 7.89 41.56 -42.88
C ALA A 133 6.74 40.71 -43.49
N GLY A 134 5.51 41.07 -43.13
CA GLY A 134 4.29 40.61 -43.81
C GLY A 134 3.00 41.10 -43.13
N SER A 135 2.57 42.30 -43.48
CA SER A 135 1.28 42.92 -43.16
C SER A 135 0.09 42.19 -43.79
N GLY A 136 -1.06 42.14 -43.11
CA GLY A 136 -2.34 41.72 -43.70
C GLY A 136 -3.52 41.94 -42.76
N SER A 137 -4.45 42.80 -43.19
CA SER A 137 -5.59 43.32 -42.44
C SER A 137 -6.90 42.58 -42.78
N SER A 138 -7.90 42.78 -41.92
CA SER A 138 -9.36 42.73 -42.17
C SER A 138 -10.12 41.40 -42.11
N GLY A 139 -11.27 41.43 -41.42
CA GLY A 139 -12.36 40.46 -41.61
C GLY A 139 -13.13 40.07 -40.34
N SER A 140 -14.09 40.89 -39.93
CA SER A 140 -15.08 40.63 -38.85
C SER A 140 -16.38 40.08 -39.42
N TRP A 141 -16.85 38.90 -38.99
CA TRP A 141 -18.25 38.40 -38.98
C TRP A 141 -18.23 37.18 -38.01
N GLY A 142 -19.07 36.91 -37.01
CA GLY A 142 -20.43 37.32 -36.70
C GLY A 142 -21.28 36.06 -36.40
N GLY A 143 -21.36 35.62 -35.12
CA GLY A 143 -22.43 34.75 -34.56
C GLY A 143 -22.12 33.26 -34.29
N PRO A 144 -22.91 32.54 -33.46
CA PRO A 144 -23.52 32.95 -32.20
C PRO A 144 -23.09 32.09 -31.00
N GLN A 145 -23.32 32.67 -29.83
CA GLN A 145 -23.29 32.14 -28.48
C GLN A 145 -24.02 30.79 -28.35
N GLY A 146 -23.26 29.70 -28.35
CA GLY A 146 -23.68 28.39 -27.84
C GLY A 146 -22.99 28.17 -26.51
N THR A 147 -23.78 28.09 -25.44
CA THR A 147 -23.39 27.67 -24.10
C THR A 147 -22.42 26.49 -24.16
N GLN A 148 -21.11 26.76 -24.00
CA GLN A 148 -20.17 25.75 -23.54
C GLN A 148 -20.56 25.47 -22.09
N GLY A 149 -21.53 24.58 -21.92
CA GLY A 149 -21.49 23.70 -20.77
C GLY A 149 -20.10 23.08 -20.79
N GLN A 150 -19.26 23.49 -19.84
CA GLN A 150 -18.16 22.65 -19.42
C GLN A 150 -18.80 21.30 -19.14
N SER A 151 -18.67 20.37 -20.08
CA SER A 151 -18.54 18.98 -19.71
C SER A 151 -17.31 18.99 -18.80
N GLN A 152 -17.56 19.12 -17.49
CA GLN A 152 -16.77 18.43 -16.50
C GLN A 152 -16.76 16.99 -17.01
N ASP A 153 -15.72 16.66 -17.77
CA ASP A 153 -15.27 15.30 -17.88
C ASP A 153 -14.83 14.94 -16.48
N GLY A 154 -15.82 14.59 -15.66
CA GLY A 154 -15.65 14.05 -14.33
C GLY A 154 -15.10 12.66 -14.50
N SER A 155 -13.88 12.55 -15.05
CA SER A 155 -13.20 11.29 -15.24
C SER A 155 -12.93 10.75 -13.84
N SER A 156 -13.89 9.99 -13.34
CA SER A 156 -13.76 9.05 -12.25
C SER A 156 -12.88 7.89 -12.74
N GLY A 157 -11.68 8.22 -13.21
CA GLY A 157 -10.66 7.24 -13.51
C GLY A 157 -10.24 6.56 -12.21
N ASP A 158 -9.72 5.35 -12.33
CA ASP A 158 -9.11 4.68 -11.18
C ASP A 158 -7.90 5.49 -10.71
N ARG A 159 -7.86 5.80 -9.41
CA ARG A 159 -6.87 6.71 -8.80
C ARG A 159 -5.89 6.01 -7.89
N GLN A 160 -6.21 4.79 -7.48
CA GLN A 160 -5.45 4.00 -6.54
C GLN A 160 -5.63 2.53 -6.90
N PHE A 161 -4.61 1.70 -6.65
CA PHE A 161 -4.71 0.26 -6.77
C PHE A 161 -4.48 -0.39 -5.41
N VAL A 162 -5.22 -1.45 -5.11
CA VAL A 162 -4.95 -2.32 -3.96
C VAL A 162 -4.48 -3.68 -4.47
N VAL A 163 -3.30 -4.09 -4.02
CA VAL A 163 -2.70 -5.39 -4.28
C VAL A 163 -3.07 -6.31 -3.13
N LEU A 164 -3.81 -7.38 -3.42
CA LEU A 164 -4.22 -8.40 -2.46
C LEU A 164 -3.53 -9.72 -2.83
N VAL A 165 -2.81 -10.30 -1.88
CA VAL A 165 -2.07 -11.55 -2.09
C VAL A 165 -2.54 -12.60 -1.10
N SER A 166 -2.91 -13.75 -1.61
CA SER A 166 -3.26 -14.93 -0.82
C SER A 166 -2.26 -16.07 -1.03
N GLU A 167 -2.44 -17.15 -0.27
CA GLU A 167 -1.69 -18.41 -0.42
C GLU A 167 -1.72 -19.02 -1.82
N LYS A 168 -2.66 -18.61 -2.69
CA LYS A 168 -2.86 -19.21 -4.02
C LYS A 168 -2.74 -18.21 -5.16
N GLN A 169 -3.07 -16.94 -4.94
CA GLN A 169 -3.15 -15.96 -6.03
C GLN A 169 -2.84 -14.54 -5.56
N ALA A 170 -2.37 -13.71 -6.48
CA ALA A 170 -2.33 -12.27 -6.34
C ALA A 170 -3.41 -11.65 -7.23
N ARG A 171 -4.05 -10.59 -6.75
CA ARG A 171 -5.00 -9.78 -7.51
C ARG A 171 -4.76 -8.32 -7.24
N VAL A 172 -4.89 -7.51 -8.28
CA VAL A 172 -4.88 -6.04 -8.16
C VAL A 172 -6.28 -5.53 -8.48
N TYR A 173 -6.83 -4.72 -7.58
CA TYR A 173 -8.09 -4.05 -7.75
C TYR A 173 -7.88 -2.55 -7.88
N ALA A 174 -8.58 -1.93 -8.81
CA ALA A 174 -8.55 -0.51 -9.01
C ALA A 174 -9.64 0.17 -8.18
N LEU A 175 -9.34 1.31 -7.58
CA LEU A 175 -10.20 2.09 -6.70
C LEU A 175 -10.40 3.49 -7.34
N PRO A 176 -11.64 4.03 -7.35
CA PRO A 176 -12.82 3.58 -6.61
C PRO A 176 -13.64 2.48 -7.30
N SER A 177 -13.36 2.08 -8.55
CA SER A 177 -14.25 1.16 -9.30
C SER A 177 -14.44 -0.22 -8.64
N HIS A 178 -13.49 -0.64 -7.81
CA HIS A 178 -13.35 -1.97 -7.23
C HIS A 178 -13.23 -3.05 -8.32
N SER A 179 -12.81 -2.67 -9.53
CA SER A 179 -12.62 -3.60 -10.64
C SER A 179 -11.30 -4.35 -10.46
N CYS A 180 -11.31 -5.67 -10.67
CA CYS A 180 -10.07 -6.45 -10.62
C CYS A 180 -9.37 -6.32 -11.97
N VAL A 181 -8.25 -5.61 -11.99
CA VAL A 181 -7.51 -5.27 -13.22
C VAL A 181 -6.45 -6.32 -13.57
N TYR A 182 -5.79 -6.91 -12.57
CA TYR A 182 -4.76 -7.94 -12.78
C TYR A 182 -4.99 -9.12 -11.86
N ARG A 183 -4.70 -10.33 -12.36
CA ARG A 183 -4.84 -11.60 -11.65
C ARG A 183 -3.67 -12.49 -11.99
N GLN A 184 -3.08 -13.10 -10.99
CA GLN A 184 -2.00 -14.07 -11.15
C GLN A 184 -2.23 -15.25 -10.21
N GLN A 185 -2.24 -16.46 -10.75
CA GLN A 185 -2.14 -17.68 -9.94
C GLN A 185 -0.69 -17.82 -9.51
N LEU A 186 -0.44 -17.87 -8.20
CA LEU A 186 0.91 -17.99 -7.64
C LEU A 186 1.25 -19.46 -7.35
N ALA A 187 0.27 -20.23 -6.87
CA ALA A 187 0.46 -21.62 -6.50
C ALA A 187 -0.87 -22.39 -6.55
N GLU A 188 -0.89 -23.60 -7.10
CA GLU A 188 -2.08 -24.47 -7.13
C GLU A 188 -1.93 -25.65 -6.15
N MET A 189 -0.94 -26.51 -6.40
CA MET A 189 -0.58 -27.66 -5.56
C MET A 189 0.40 -27.33 -4.41
N PRO A 190 1.31 -26.32 -4.51
CA PRO A 190 1.96 -25.71 -3.34
C PRO A 190 1.13 -24.53 -2.80
N PHE A 191 1.60 -23.88 -1.73
CA PHE A 191 1.04 -22.61 -1.23
C PHE A 191 2.13 -21.56 -1.06
N VAL A 192 1.76 -20.29 -1.22
CA VAL A 192 2.64 -19.17 -0.91
C VAL A 192 2.79 -19.12 0.61
N VAL A 193 4.03 -19.19 1.09
CA VAL A 193 4.36 -19.17 2.52
C VAL A 193 4.45 -17.73 3.02
N LYS A 194 5.10 -16.87 2.22
CA LYS A 194 5.25 -15.45 2.51
C LYS A 194 5.18 -14.64 1.22
N ALA A 195 4.56 -13.49 1.29
CA ALA A 195 4.48 -12.51 0.21
C ALA A 195 4.76 -11.11 0.76
N GLU A 196 5.46 -10.29 -0.01
CA GLU A 196 5.77 -8.92 0.36
C GLU A 196 5.77 -8.02 -0.87
N VAL A 197 5.21 -6.82 -0.75
CA VAL A 197 5.29 -5.78 -1.78
C VAL A 197 6.43 -4.86 -1.41
N VAL A 198 7.44 -4.80 -2.28
CA VAL A 198 8.68 -4.07 -2.04
C VAL A 198 8.91 -3.02 -3.11
N SER A 199 9.46 -1.89 -2.68
CA SER A 199 10.03 -0.90 -3.60
C SER A 199 11.48 -1.28 -3.89
N LEU A 200 11.82 -1.42 -5.18
CA LEU A 200 13.16 -1.69 -5.67
C LEU A 200 13.56 -0.57 -6.63
N ARG A 201 14.40 0.35 -6.14
CA ARG A 201 14.75 1.59 -6.86
C ARG A 201 13.48 2.38 -7.24
N ASP A 202 13.27 2.61 -8.52
CA ASP A 202 12.14 3.37 -9.08
C ASP A 202 10.99 2.46 -9.51
N SER A 203 10.87 1.26 -8.93
CA SER A 203 9.86 0.26 -9.32
C SER A 203 9.32 -0.48 -8.11
N VAL A 204 8.10 -1.00 -8.24
CA VAL A 204 7.44 -1.77 -7.18
C VAL A 204 7.19 -3.18 -7.69
N CYS A 205 7.48 -4.18 -6.88
CA CYS A 205 7.21 -5.57 -7.20
C CYS A 205 6.65 -6.34 -6.01
N LEU A 206 5.88 -7.38 -6.32
CA LEU A 206 5.50 -8.42 -5.39
C LEU A 206 6.61 -9.47 -5.38
N VAL A 207 7.12 -9.83 -4.22
CA VAL A 207 8.01 -10.98 -4.02
C VAL A 207 7.28 -12.03 -3.20
N SER A 208 7.39 -13.29 -3.57
CA SER A 208 6.74 -14.40 -2.88
C SER A 208 7.68 -15.60 -2.74
N TYR A 209 7.67 -16.21 -1.56
CA TYR A 209 8.29 -17.51 -1.29
C TYR A 209 7.20 -18.59 -1.25
N VAL A 210 7.35 -19.61 -2.07
CA VAL A 210 6.39 -20.72 -2.23
C VAL A 210 6.90 -21.96 -1.49
N SER A 211 6.00 -22.79 -0.97
CA SER A 211 6.32 -23.94 -0.13
C SER A 211 7.21 -25.00 -0.80
N ASN A 212 7.24 -25.02 -2.13
CA ASN A 212 8.13 -25.87 -2.93
C ASN A 212 9.55 -25.29 -3.10
N GLY A 213 9.82 -24.13 -2.52
CA GLY A 213 11.15 -23.52 -2.48
C GLY A 213 11.43 -22.45 -3.51
N HIS A 214 10.43 -22.09 -4.32
CA HIS A 214 10.60 -21.04 -5.32
C HIS A 214 10.48 -19.64 -4.70
N LEU A 215 11.41 -18.77 -5.07
CA LEU A 215 11.31 -17.32 -4.91
C LEU A 215 10.88 -16.73 -6.25
N ALA A 216 9.68 -16.18 -6.28
CA ALA A 216 9.13 -15.52 -7.47
C ALA A 216 8.95 -14.03 -7.20
N ALA A 217 9.17 -13.20 -8.23
CA ALA A 217 8.76 -11.81 -8.19
C ALA A 217 7.96 -11.40 -9.42
N TYR A 218 7.02 -10.48 -9.22
CA TYR A 218 6.09 -9.98 -10.21
C TYR A 218 6.08 -8.46 -10.20
N SER A 219 6.12 -7.83 -11.37
CA SER A 219 6.00 -6.38 -11.48
C SER A 219 4.63 -5.91 -11.03
N LEU A 220 4.56 -4.75 -10.38
CA LEU A 220 3.28 -4.13 -10.03
C LEU A 220 3.06 -2.84 -10.84
N PRO A 221 1.79 -2.48 -11.12
CA PRO A 221 0.56 -3.21 -10.77
C PRO A 221 0.27 -4.43 -11.68
N SER A 222 1.00 -4.59 -12.79
CA SER A 222 0.63 -5.52 -13.87
C SER A 222 0.68 -7.02 -13.56
N LEU A 223 1.25 -7.42 -12.42
CA LEU A 223 1.53 -8.80 -12.01
C LEU A 223 2.29 -9.62 -13.06
N ARG A 224 3.07 -8.99 -13.96
CA ARG A 224 3.89 -9.75 -14.91
C ARG A 224 5.07 -10.40 -14.19
N PRO A 225 5.33 -11.70 -14.38
CA PRO A 225 6.50 -12.37 -13.81
C PRO A 225 7.80 -11.66 -14.20
N LEU A 226 8.70 -11.50 -13.23
CA LEU A 226 10.03 -10.91 -13.41
C LEU A 226 11.13 -11.95 -13.17
N ILE A 227 10.97 -12.74 -12.12
CA ILE A 227 11.93 -13.78 -11.71
C ILE A 227 11.15 -14.95 -11.11
N ASP A 228 11.67 -16.15 -11.36
CA ASP A 228 11.28 -17.37 -10.69
C ASP A 228 12.57 -18.19 -10.54
N VAL A 229 13.05 -18.31 -9.30
CA VAL A 229 14.28 -19.03 -8.99
C VAL A 229 14.04 -20.04 -7.89
N GLU A 230 14.66 -21.21 -8.04
CA GLU A 230 14.69 -22.22 -7.00
C GLU A 230 15.64 -21.78 -5.88
N PHE A 231 15.17 -21.85 -4.64
CA PHE A 231 15.95 -21.56 -3.45
C PHE A 231 16.09 -22.81 -2.58
N LEU A 232 15.09 -23.09 -1.74
CA LEU A 232 15.07 -24.26 -0.85
C LEU A 232 13.61 -24.55 -0.43
N PRO A 233 13.09 -25.78 -0.61
CA PRO A 233 11.74 -26.13 -0.21
C PRO A 233 11.46 -25.89 1.28
N LEU A 234 10.20 -25.56 1.62
CA LEU A 234 9.81 -25.34 3.01
C LEU A 234 10.00 -26.60 3.87
N ALA A 235 9.79 -27.79 3.28
CA ALA A 235 10.02 -29.06 3.97
C ALA A 235 11.49 -29.25 4.40
N ASP A 236 12.42 -28.62 3.68
CA ASP A 236 13.86 -28.71 3.92
C ASP A 236 14.38 -27.53 4.76
N LEU A 237 13.54 -26.52 5.03
CA LEU A 237 13.82 -25.48 6.01
C LEU A 237 13.70 -26.07 7.42
N SER A 238 14.77 -26.71 7.89
CA SER A 238 14.89 -27.08 9.29
C SER A 238 15.07 -25.82 10.14
N PHE A 239 14.00 -25.34 10.78
CA PHE A 239 14.17 -24.56 11.99
C PHE A 239 14.73 -25.53 13.02
N GLN A 240 16.01 -25.43 13.34
CA GLN A 240 16.70 -26.31 14.27
C GLN A 240 16.21 -26.02 15.72
N THR A 241 14.92 -26.27 15.99
CA THR A 241 14.30 -26.20 17.33
C THR A 241 14.49 -27.51 18.12
N THR A 242 15.22 -28.48 17.55
CA THR A 242 15.53 -29.77 18.19
C THR A 242 16.79 -29.74 19.07
N LYS A 243 17.38 -28.56 19.33
CA LYS A 243 18.31 -28.40 20.46
C LYS A 243 17.51 -27.98 21.68
N GLN A 244 17.46 -28.83 22.71
CA GLN A 244 17.00 -28.44 24.04
C GLN A 244 17.74 -27.14 24.45
N GLY A 245 16.98 -26.06 24.66
CA GLY A 245 17.50 -24.77 25.11
C GLY A 245 17.58 -23.64 24.07
N ILE A 246 17.17 -23.84 22.82
CA ILE A 246 17.05 -22.73 21.85
C ILE A 246 15.59 -22.26 21.79
N VAL A 247 15.34 -21.07 22.33
CA VAL A 247 14.06 -20.35 22.17
C VAL A 247 13.93 -19.95 20.71
N ASP A 248 12.79 -20.29 20.10
CA ASP A 248 12.47 -19.98 18.71
C ASP A 248 12.66 -18.48 18.41
N PRO A 249 13.51 -18.11 17.43
CA PRO A 249 13.68 -16.71 17.03
C PRO A 249 12.38 -16.09 16.47
N MET A 250 11.44 -16.89 15.95
CA MET A 250 10.13 -16.40 15.52
C MET A 250 9.17 -16.15 16.68
N LEU A 251 9.30 -16.87 17.81
CA LEU A 251 8.54 -16.56 19.03
C LEU A 251 9.06 -15.31 19.74
N SER A 252 10.35 -14.98 19.61
CA SER A 252 10.95 -13.80 20.26
C SER A 252 10.73 -12.49 19.50
N ILE A 253 10.30 -12.53 18.23
CA ILE A 253 9.92 -11.34 17.45
C ILE A 253 8.44 -10.97 17.67
N TRP A 254 7.58 -11.95 17.95
CA TRP A 254 6.11 -11.75 18.04
C TRP A 254 5.51 -11.98 19.43
N GLY A 255 6.21 -12.68 20.32
CA GLY A 255 5.81 -12.85 21.71
C GLY A 255 6.57 -11.87 22.59
N GLN A 256 5.93 -10.77 23.00
CA GLN A 256 6.29 -10.18 24.28
C GLN A 256 6.21 -11.29 25.33
N GLN A 257 7.39 -11.68 25.81
CA GLN A 257 7.62 -12.77 26.74
C GLN A 257 6.77 -12.54 28.00
N MET A 258 5.66 -13.26 28.12
CA MET A 258 4.94 -13.41 29.39
C MET A 258 5.87 -14.18 30.33
N PHE A 259 6.61 -13.45 31.15
CA PHE A 259 7.30 -14.03 32.30
C PHE A 259 6.22 -14.49 33.28
N VAL A 260 5.91 -15.79 33.26
CA VAL A 260 5.27 -16.43 34.41
C VAL A 260 6.39 -16.71 35.40
N ASN A 261 6.48 -15.90 36.44
CA ASN A 261 7.31 -16.23 37.60
C ASN A 261 6.69 -17.47 38.25
N GLU A 262 7.30 -18.64 38.03
CA GLU A 262 7.16 -19.75 38.95
C GLU A 262 8.06 -19.45 40.16
N ASP A 263 7.53 -18.68 41.10
CA ASP A 263 8.04 -18.73 42.47
C ASP A 263 7.66 -20.11 43.03
N THR A 264 8.67 -20.96 43.15
CA THR A 264 8.60 -22.24 43.85
C THR A 264 9.11 -22.00 45.26
N ASP A 265 8.25 -22.20 46.26
CA ASP A 265 8.64 -22.63 47.61
C ASP A 265 8.28 -24.11 47.76
#